data_AF-A0A7L3ZT00-F1
#
_entry.id   AF-A0A7L3ZT00-F1
#
_cell.length_a   1.000
_cell.length_b   1.000
_cell.length_c   1.000
_cell.angle_alpha   90.00
_cell.angle_beta   90.00
_cell.angle_gamma   90.00
#
_symmetry.space_group_name_H-M   'P 1'
#
loop_
_entity.id
_entity.type
_entity.pdbx_description
1 polymer ?
#
loop_
_entity_poly.entity_id
_entity_poly.type
_entity_poly.pdbx_seq_one_letter_code
_entity_poly.pdbx_strand_id
1 'polypeptide(L)'
;MIETLVTTEAQELLYQLTALLEQELRCQPKASGLRLIESAHDNGLRMTARLRDFEVKDLLSLTQFFGFHTETFSLAVNFLDRFLSKMKVQPKHLGCVGLSCFYLAVKASEEERNVPLATDLIRISQYRFTVSDMMRMEKIILEKLSWKVKATTAFQFLQLYHSLIHENLSCERRKYLNFERLETQLKACQCRIMFSKAKPSVLALSIMALEIEEQKLLELTEALEFLQLHSKINNRDLTFWKELVLKCLTEYSSSKCSKPNVQKLKWIVSGRTARQLKHSYYRITHLPTIPETSS
;
A
#
# COMPACT_ATOMS: atom_id res chain seq x y z
N MET A 1 10.85 -27.50 24.60
CA MET A 1 9.40 -27.23 24.51
C MET A 1 9.13 -26.46 23.22
N ILE A 2 9.42 -27.09 22.07
CA ILE A 2 9.29 -26.54 20.70
C ILE A 2 8.18 -27.31 19.94
N GLU A 3 7.48 -28.23 20.61
CA GLU A 3 6.64 -29.26 19.97
C GLU A 3 5.21 -28.82 19.61
N THR A 4 4.91 -27.53 19.53
CA THR A 4 3.60 -27.05 19.05
C THR A 4 3.59 -26.60 17.59
N LEU A 5 4.71 -26.68 16.86
CA LEU A 5 4.82 -26.29 15.45
C LEU A 5 4.75 -27.48 14.48
N VAL A 6 3.65 -28.25 14.49
CA VAL A 6 3.40 -29.24 13.42
C VAL A 6 1.91 -29.36 13.09
N THR A 7 1.24 -28.24 12.82
CA THR A 7 0.12 -28.29 11.89
C THR A 7 0.71 -28.23 10.48
N THR A 8 0.15 -29.01 9.54
CA THR A 8 0.55 -28.95 8.12
C THR A 8 0.41 -27.54 7.55
N GLU A 9 -0.53 -26.76 8.07
CA GLU A 9 -0.78 -25.37 7.69
C GLU A 9 0.36 -24.43 8.13
N ALA A 10 0.85 -24.53 9.37
CA ALA A 10 1.98 -23.72 9.84
C ALA A 10 3.27 -23.97 9.03
N GLN A 11 3.49 -25.22 8.62
CA GLN A 11 4.65 -25.58 7.80
C GLN A 11 4.57 -24.96 6.40
N GLU A 12 3.39 -24.96 5.79
CA GLU A 12 3.14 -24.30 4.51
C GLU A 12 3.36 -22.78 4.61
N LEU A 13 2.85 -22.14 5.66
CA LEU A 13 3.07 -20.71 5.91
C LEU A 13 4.56 -20.37 6.11
N LEU A 14 5.33 -21.23 6.81
CA LEU A 14 6.77 -21.04 6.98
C LEU A 14 7.55 -21.24 5.68
N TYR A 15 7.13 -22.16 4.83
CA TYR A 15 7.69 -22.33 3.49
C TYR A 15 7.46 -21.07 2.63
N GLN A 16 6.23 -20.55 2.63
CA GLN A 16 5.89 -19.30 1.96
C GLN A 16 6.70 -18.11 2.49
N LEU A 17 6.85 -18.00 3.81
CA LEU A 17 7.67 -16.96 4.44
C LEU A 17 9.12 -17.02 3.96
N THR A 18 9.69 -18.23 3.90
CA THR A 18 11.07 -18.44 3.44
C THR A 18 11.23 -18.03 1.97
N ALA A 19 10.28 -18.39 1.11
CA ALA A 19 10.27 -18.00 -0.30
C ALA A 19 10.20 -16.47 -0.49
N LEU A 20 9.42 -15.75 0.34
CA LEU A 20 9.39 -14.28 0.31
C LEU A 20 10.70 -13.66 0.81
N LEU A 21 11.31 -14.20 1.86
CA LEU A 21 12.60 -13.70 2.38
C LEU A 21 13.72 -13.79 1.32
N GLU A 22 13.75 -14.84 0.51
CA GLU A 22 14.72 -14.98 -0.59
C GLU A 22 14.53 -13.94 -1.70
N GLN A 23 13.29 -13.54 -1.95
CA GLN A 23 12.94 -12.58 -3.00
C GLN A 23 13.07 -11.12 -2.54
N GLU A 24 13.07 -10.88 -1.22
CA GLU A 24 13.08 -9.56 -0.60
C GLU A 24 14.18 -8.64 -1.13
N LEU A 25 15.42 -9.14 -1.15
CA LEU A 25 16.59 -8.37 -1.58
C LEU A 25 16.53 -7.94 -3.05
N ARG A 26 15.80 -8.69 -3.89
CA ARG A 26 15.69 -8.41 -5.33
C ARG A 26 14.75 -7.24 -5.61
N CYS A 27 13.90 -6.89 -4.65
CA CYS A 27 12.78 -5.99 -4.82
C CYS A 27 12.92 -4.70 -4.00
N GLN A 28 14.12 -4.41 -3.47
CA GLN A 28 14.36 -3.17 -2.74
C GLN A 28 14.80 -2.01 -3.65
N PRO A 29 14.39 -0.77 -3.30
CA PRO A 29 14.91 0.42 -3.93
C PRO A 29 16.40 0.62 -3.60
N LYS A 30 17.13 1.32 -4.48
CA LYS A 30 18.54 1.63 -4.25
C LYS A 30 18.67 2.68 -3.14
N ALA A 31 19.32 2.32 -2.03
CA ALA A 31 19.52 3.22 -0.89
C ALA A 31 20.20 4.54 -1.27
N SER A 32 21.16 4.53 -2.20
CA SER A 32 21.84 5.75 -2.68
C SER A 32 20.86 6.72 -3.35
N GLY A 33 19.91 6.21 -4.14
CA GLY A 33 18.90 7.02 -4.80
C GLY A 33 17.90 7.64 -3.82
N LEU A 34 17.47 6.87 -2.82
CA LEU A 34 16.56 7.37 -1.79
C LEU A 34 17.21 8.48 -0.94
N ARG A 35 18.49 8.32 -0.55
CA ARG A 35 19.22 9.36 0.20
C ARG A 35 19.31 10.68 -0.58
N LEU A 36 19.48 10.62 -1.90
CA LEU A 36 19.48 11.82 -2.74
C LEU A 36 18.14 12.56 -2.68
N ILE A 37 17.03 11.83 -2.72
CA ILE A 37 15.67 12.40 -2.64
C ILE A 37 15.41 12.99 -1.25
N GLU A 38 15.89 12.35 -0.18
CA GLU A 38 15.78 12.86 1.19
C GLU A 38 16.60 14.13 1.43
N SER A 39 17.81 14.20 0.87
CA SER A 39 18.70 15.36 0.99
C SER A 39 18.34 16.55 0.08
N ALA A 40 17.43 16.35 -0.88
CA ALA A 40 17.12 17.37 -1.87
C ALA A 40 16.29 18.51 -1.27
N HIS A 41 16.73 19.75 -1.51
CA HIS A 41 15.97 20.95 -1.17
C HIS A 41 14.89 21.25 -2.22
N ASP A 42 13.82 21.88 -1.77
CA ASP A 42 12.68 22.24 -2.62
C ASP A 42 13.03 23.48 -3.46
N ASN A 43 13.50 23.23 -4.67
CA ASN A 43 13.81 24.26 -5.67
C ASN A 43 12.96 24.10 -6.94
N GLY A 44 11.91 23.27 -6.91
CA GLY A 44 11.05 22.95 -8.04
C GLY A 44 11.69 22.13 -9.17
N LEU A 45 13.00 21.85 -9.12
CA LEU A 45 13.75 21.20 -10.21
C LEU A 45 14.05 19.72 -9.94
N ARG A 46 14.00 19.28 -8.68
CA ARG A 46 14.38 17.92 -8.27
C ARG A 46 13.29 17.27 -7.43
N MET A 47 13.25 15.95 -7.47
CA MET A 47 12.44 15.17 -6.55
C MET A 47 12.91 15.35 -5.11
N THR A 48 11.96 15.55 -4.21
CA THR A 48 12.17 15.66 -2.77
C THR A 48 11.34 14.60 -2.04
N ALA A 49 11.73 14.28 -0.81
CA ALA A 49 10.94 13.40 0.07
C ALA A 49 9.47 13.85 0.19
N ARG A 50 9.24 15.16 0.31
CA ARG A 50 7.89 15.74 0.43
C ARG A 50 7.02 15.49 -0.79
N LEU A 51 7.58 15.63 -2.00
CA LEU A 51 6.86 15.38 -3.24
C LEU A 51 6.50 13.90 -3.40
N ARG A 52 7.44 13.00 -3.06
CA ARG A 52 7.16 11.56 -3.03
C ARG A 52 6.06 11.23 -2.03
N ASP A 53 6.14 11.73 -0.80
CA ASP A 53 5.14 11.48 0.24
C ASP A 53 3.76 12.01 -0.15
N PHE A 54 3.70 13.15 -0.86
CA PHE A 54 2.46 13.68 -1.43
C PHE A 54 1.87 12.73 -2.49
N GLU A 55 2.68 12.31 -3.46
CA GLU A 55 2.24 11.38 -4.50
C GLU A 55 1.75 10.04 -3.92
N VAL A 56 2.44 9.48 -2.92
CA VAL A 56 2.00 8.23 -2.28
C VAL A 56 0.67 8.39 -1.54
N LYS A 57 0.41 9.55 -0.94
CA LYS A 57 -0.90 9.85 -0.34
C LYS A 57 -2.01 9.93 -1.40
N ASP A 58 -1.71 10.51 -2.57
CA ASP A 58 -2.64 10.52 -3.69
C ASP A 58 -2.93 9.09 -4.17
N LEU A 59 -1.91 8.23 -4.31
CA LEU A 59 -2.09 6.81 -4.64
C LEU A 59 -2.92 6.06 -3.58
N LEU A 60 -2.74 6.37 -2.30
CA LEU A 60 -3.56 5.80 -1.22
C LEU A 60 -5.03 6.19 -1.38
N SER A 61 -5.31 7.47 -1.71
CA SER A 61 -6.67 7.95 -1.95
C SER A 61 -7.32 7.28 -3.17
N LEU A 62 -6.55 7.02 -4.23
CA LEU A 62 -7.02 6.29 -5.42
C LEU A 62 -7.32 4.83 -5.06
N THR A 63 -6.44 4.18 -4.30
CA THR A 63 -6.66 2.81 -3.81
C THR A 63 -7.99 2.72 -3.06
N GLN A 64 -8.26 3.66 -2.16
CA GLN A 64 -9.51 3.74 -1.40
C GLN A 64 -10.73 4.03 -2.30
N PHE A 65 -10.57 4.90 -3.29
CA PHE A 65 -11.66 5.26 -4.21
C PHE A 65 -12.12 4.07 -5.05
N PHE A 66 -11.18 3.30 -5.59
CA PHE A 66 -11.48 2.12 -6.41
C PHE A 66 -11.78 0.87 -5.57
N GLY A 67 -11.51 0.89 -4.25
CA GLY A 67 -11.68 -0.27 -3.39
C GLY A 67 -10.65 -1.37 -3.66
N PHE A 68 -9.45 -1.01 -4.11
CA PHE A 68 -8.38 -1.98 -4.37
C PHE A 68 -7.73 -2.48 -3.08
N HIS A 69 -7.08 -3.65 -3.18
CA HIS A 69 -6.43 -4.29 -2.06
C HIS A 69 -5.21 -3.50 -1.56
N THR A 70 -4.89 -3.65 -0.28
CA THR A 70 -3.68 -3.08 0.34
C THR A 70 -2.39 -3.56 -0.33
N GLU A 71 -2.41 -4.77 -0.89
CA GLU A 71 -1.31 -5.30 -1.68
C GLU A 71 -1.05 -4.46 -2.93
N THR A 72 -2.09 -4.05 -3.64
CA THR A 72 -2.02 -3.20 -4.83
C THR A 72 -1.37 -1.86 -4.51
N PHE A 73 -1.75 -1.24 -3.39
CA PHE A 73 -1.10 -0.02 -2.90
C PHE A 73 0.38 -0.26 -2.55
N SER A 74 0.67 -1.32 -1.81
CA SER A 74 2.04 -1.67 -1.39
C SER A 74 2.96 -1.91 -2.58
N LEU A 75 2.43 -2.57 -3.61
CA LEU A 75 3.13 -2.86 -4.86
C LEU A 75 3.37 -1.58 -5.67
N ALA A 76 2.39 -0.68 -5.75
CA ALA A 76 2.52 0.62 -6.40
C ALA A 76 3.64 1.46 -5.75
N VAL A 77 3.67 1.51 -4.41
CA VAL A 77 4.73 2.20 -3.64
C VAL A 77 6.10 1.56 -3.91
N ASN A 78 6.18 0.23 -3.93
CA ASN A 78 7.42 -0.48 -4.26
C ASN A 78 7.94 -0.10 -5.66
N PHE A 79 7.08 -0.08 -6.67
CA PHE A 79 7.45 0.31 -8.03
C PHE A 79 7.91 1.77 -8.10
N LEU A 80 7.17 2.67 -7.48
CA LEU A 80 7.50 4.10 -7.42
C LEU A 80 8.88 4.31 -6.80
N ASP A 81 9.13 3.75 -5.61
CA ASP A 81 10.39 3.97 -4.90
C ASP A 81 11.58 3.34 -5.62
N ARG A 82 11.42 2.13 -6.19
CA ARG A 82 12.46 1.50 -7.01
C ARG A 82 12.76 2.32 -8.26
N PHE A 83 11.75 2.87 -8.91
CA PHE A 83 11.92 3.71 -10.08
C PHE A 83 12.62 5.03 -9.73
N LEU A 84 12.12 5.76 -8.73
CA LEU A 84 12.70 7.02 -8.26
C LEU A 84 14.14 6.84 -7.75
N SER A 85 14.47 5.69 -7.15
CA SER A 85 15.84 5.40 -6.71
C SER A 85 16.85 5.20 -7.87
N LYS A 86 16.37 4.95 -9.09
CA LYS A 86 17.21 4.72 -10.28
C LYS A 86 17.18 5.88 -11.27
N MET A 87 16.13 6.70 -11.25
CA MET A 87 15.85 7.70 -12.28
C MET A 87 15.78 9.11 -11.69
N LYS A 88 16.38 10.08 -12.39
CA LYS A 88 16.22 11.50 -12.07
C LYS A 88 14.91 12.00 -12.68
N VAL A 89 13.83 11.92 -11.92
CA VAL A 89 12.51 12.41 -12.32
C VAL A 89 12.40 13.91 -12.03
N GLN A 90 11.74 14.67 -12.90
CA GLN A 90 11.36 16.05 -12.61
C GLN A 90 9.98 16.06 -11.94
N PRO A 91 9.72 16.95 -10.95
CA PRO A 91 8.43 17.01 -10.26
C PRO A 91 7.21 17.05 -11.18
N LYS A 92 7.30 17.74 -12.32
CA LYS A 92 6.21 17.83 -13.32
C LYS A 92 5.77 16.49 -13.92
N HIS A 93 6.63 15.47 -13.88
CA HIS A 93 6.35 14.14 -14.41
C HIS A 93 5.93 13.15 -13.31
N LEU A 94 5.98 13.56 -12.04
CA LEU A 94 5.74 12.68 -10.90
C LEU A 94 4.36 12.01 -10.98
N GLY A 95 3.30 12.78 -11.23
CA GLY A 95 1.94 12.21 -11.35
C GLY A 95 1.80 11.18 -12.47
N CYS A 96 2.50 11.37 -13.59
CA CYS A 96 2.51 10.37 -14.67
C CYS A 96 3.27 9.10 -14.26
N VAL A 97 4.40 9.25 -13.57
CA VAL A 97 5.18 8.13 -13.03
C VAL A 97 4.40 7.37 -11.97
N GLY A 98 3.84 8.08 -10.97
CA GLY A 98 3.10 7.48 -9.86
C GLY A 98 1.84 6.78 -10.34
N LEU A 99 1.03 7.42 -11.20
CA LEU A 99 -0.16 6.79 -11.76
C LEU A 99 0.18 5.57 -12.64
N SER A 100 1.29 5.61 -13.39
CA SER A 100 1.74 4.45 -14.17
C SER A 100 2.21 3.31 -13.28
N CYS A 101 2.94 3.59 -12.19
CA CYS A 101 3.29 2.58 -11.18
C CYS A 101 2.03 1.97 -10.54
N PHE A 102 1.04 2.79 -10.23
CA PHE A 102 -0.24 2.35 -9.69
C PHE A 102 -1.00 1.46 -10.67
N TYR A 103 -1.06 1.84 -11.95
CA TYR A 103 -1.74 1.04 -12.97
C TYR A 103 -1.04 -0.30 -13.23
N LEU A 104 0.30 -0.32 -13.21
CA LEU A 104 1.08 -1.56 -13.26
C LEU A 104 0.77 -2.47 -12.06
N ALA A 105 0.64 -1.90 -10.86
CA ALA A 105 0.29 -2.67 -9.67
C ALA A 105 -1.13 -3.25 -9.78
N VAL A 106 -2.11 -2.44 -10.18
CA VAL A 106 -3.50 -2.88 -10.40
C VAL A 106 -3.55 -4.05 -11.39
N LYS A 107 -2.85 -3.95 -12.53
CA LYS A 107 -2.78 -5.05 -13.51
C LYS A 107 -2.09 -6.32 -12.99
N ALA A 108 -1.26 -6.21 -11.95
CA ALA A 108 -0.47 -7.32 -11.42
C ALA A 108 -1.16 -8.04 -10.25
N SER A 109 -1.98 -7.35 -9.46
CA SER A 109 -2.59 -7.89 -8.24
C SER A 109 -4.11 -7.97 -8.26
N GLU A 110 -4.80 -7.17 -9.08
CA GLU A 110 -6.27 -7.18 -9.15
C GLU A 110 -6.77 -8.14 -10.25
N GLU A 111 -7.99 -8.63 -10.08
CA GLU A 111 -8.67 -9.42 -11.12
C GLU A 111 -8.89 -8.58 -12.39
N GLU A 112 -8.78 -9.20 -13.56
CA GLU A 112 -8.88 -8.50 -14.86
C GLU A 112 -10.17 -7.67 -15.00
N ARG A 113 -11.29 -8.18 -14.47
CA ARG A 113 -12.59 -7.47 -14.45
C ARG A 113 -12.60 -6.19 -13.61
N ASN A 114 -11.70 -6.07 -12.64
CA ASN A 114 -11.59 -4.92 -11.74
C ASN A 114 -10.58 -3.88 -12.26
N VAL A 115 -9.80 -4.20 -13.29
CA VAL A 115 -8.82 -3.27 -13.88
C VAL A 115 -9.57 -2.18 -14.66
N PRO A 116 -9.48 -0.89 -14.24
CA PRO A 116 -10.18 0.18 -14.91
C PRO A 116 -9.51 0.53 -16.24
N LEU A 117 -10.25 1.20 -17.11
CA LEU A 117 -9.68 1.78 -18.32
C LEU A 117 -8.67 2.87 -17.94
N ALA A 118 -7.56 2.92 -18.67
CA ALA A 118 -6.54 3.97 -18.54
C ALA A 118 -7.14 5.38 -18.58
N THR A 119 -8.14 5.60 -19.44
CA THR A 119 -8.85 6.89 -19.56
C THR A 119 -9.58 7.28 -18.28
N ASP A 120 -10.20 6.32 -17.61
CA ASP A 120 -10.95 6.57 -16.37
C ASP A 120 -9.98 6.84 -15.22
N LEU A 121 -8.89 6.08 -15.14
CA LEU A 121 -7.84 6.25 -14.13
C LEU A 121 -7.23 7.66 -14.21
N ILE A 122 -6.87 8.13 -15.42
CA ILE A 122 -6.35 9.50 -15.64
C ILE A 122 -7.41 10.55 -15.30
N ARG A 123 -8.67 10.34 -15.69
CA ARG A 123 -9.75 11.29 -15.41
C ARG A 123 -10.02 11.42 -13.91
N ILE A 124 -10.05 10.31 -13.18
CA ILE A 124 -10.36 10.26 -11.75
C ILE A 124 -9.21 10.85 -10.92
N SER A 125 -7.97 10.58 -11.30
CA SER A 125 -6.77 11.15 -10.65
C SER A 125 -6.56 12.64 -10.97
N GLN A 126 -7.29 13.20 -11.94
CA GLN A 126 -7.21 14.60 -12.36
C GLN A 126 -5.83 15.04 -12.87
N TYR A 127 -4.94 14.10 -13.20
CA TYR A 127 -3.66 14.42 -13.80
C TYR A 127 -3.81 14.87 -15.26
N ARG A 128 -2.86 15.68 -15.72
CA ARG A 128 -2.85 16.28 -17.05
C ARG A 128 -1.83 15.61 -17.97
N PHE A 129 -2.14 14.40 -18.41
CA PHE A 129 -1.39 13.69 -19.46
C PHE A 129 -2.30 12.75 -20.25
N THR A 130 -1.82 12.28 -21.41
CA THR A 130 -2.61 11.40 -22.28
C THR A 130 -2.43 9.92 -21.92
N VAL A 131 -3.34 9.06 -22.36
CA VAL A 131 -3.17 7.59 -22.26
C VAL A 131 -1.86 7.15 -22.92
N SER A 132 -1.49 7.76 -24.04
CA SER A 132 -0.24 7.45 -24.74
C SER A 132 1.00 7.75 -23.88
N ASP A 133 0.96 8.80 -23.06
CA ASP A 133 2.05 9.14 -22.15
C ASP A 133 2.16 8.14 -21.02
N MET A 134 1.02 7.72 -20.47
CA MET A 134 0.95 6.69 -19.44
C MET A 134 1.51 5.35 -19.96
N MET A 135 1.07 4.89 -21.13
CA MET A 135 1.54 3.63 -21.74
C MET A 135 3.05 3.68 -22.03
N ARG A 136 3.56 4.83 -22.50
CA ARG A 136 5.00 5.04 -22.70
C ARG A 136 5.75 4.98 -21.36
N MET A 137 5.21 5.61 -20.32
CA MET A 137 5.80 5.62 -18.99
C MET A 137 5.79 4.23 -18.35
N GLU A 138 4.72 3.45 -18.49
CA GLU A 138 4.66 2.05 -18.05
C GLU A 138 5.79 1.23 -18.66
N LYS A 139 6.01 1.34 -19.98
CA LYS A 139 7.11 0.66 -20.66
C LYS A 139 8.47 1.05 -20.06
N ILE A 140 8.71 2.34 -19.85
CA ILE A 140 9.95 2.85 -19.25
C ILE A 140 10.12 2.29 -17.83
N ILE A 141 9.07 2.27 -17.02
CA ILE A 141 9.11 1.72 -15.66
C ILE A 141 9.47 0.24 -15.70
N LEU A 142 8.79 -0.57 -16.52
CA LEU A 142 9.07 -2.00 -16.67
C LEU A 142 10.52 -2.26 -17.09
N GLU A 143 11.04 -1.52 -18.05
CA GLU A 143 12.43 -1.61 -18.48
C GLU A 143 13.41 -1.29 -17.34
N LYS A 144 13.17 -0.21 -16.58
CA LYS A 144 14.04 0.19 -15.44
C LYS A 144 13.91 -0.73 -14.23
N LEU A 145 12.78 -1.41 -14.09
CA LEU A 145 12.56 -2.45 -13.09
C LEU A 145 13.02 -3.85 -13.57
N SER A 146 13.50 -3.96 -14.81
CA SER A 146 13.90 -5.23 -15.44
C SER A 146 12.78 -6.27 -15.42
N TRP A 147 11.54 -5.83 -15.65
CA TRP A 147 10.33 -6.66 -15.66
C TRP A 147 10.06 -7.42 -14.35
N LYS A 148 10.70 -7.02 -13.25
CA LYS A 148 10.49 -7.59 -11.90
C LYS A 148 9.26 -6.96 -11.26
N VAL A 149 8.08 -7.36 -11.76
CA VAL A 149 6.75 -6.89 -11.34
C VAL A 149 6.24 -7.68 -10.12
N LYS A 150 6.63 -8.95 -9.97
CA LYS A 150 6.38 -9.71 -8.73
C LYS A 150 7.36 -9.26 -7.65
N ALA A 151 6.97 -8.24 -6.89
CA ALA A 151 7.76 -7.72 -5.79
C ALA A 151 7.20 -8.20 -4.45
N THR A 152 8.09 -8.53 -3.53
CA THR A 152 7.71 -8.85 -2.15
C THR A 152 7.37 -7.57 -1.40
N THR A 153 6.17 -7.49 -0.84
CA THR A 153 5.70 -6.31 -0.12
C THR A 153 5.72 -6.55 1.39
N ALA A 154 5.74 -5.46 2.16
CA ALA A 154 5.58 -5.54 3.61
C ALA A 154 4.19 -6.06 4.01
N PHE A 155 3.19 -5.89 3.14
CA PHE A 155 1.84 -6.40 3.37
C PHE A 155 1.80 -7.94 3.36
N GLN A 156 2.48 -8.59 2.40
CA GLN A 156 2.58 -10.05 2.37
C GLN A 156 3.25 -10.62 3.62
N PHE A 157 4.34 -10.00 4.08
CA PHE A 157 4.98 -10.39 5.34
C PHE A 157 4.05 -10.19 6.55
N LEU A 158 3.32 -9.08 6.58
CA LEU A 158 2.37 -8.78 7.64
C LEU A 158 1.23 -9.80 7.70
N GLN A 159 0.71 -10.24 6.55
CA GLN A 159 -0.27 -11.33 6.44
C GLN A 159 0.28 -12.64 7.00
N LEU A 160 1.47 -13.07 6.54
CA LEU A 160 2.06 -14.33 6.98
C LEU A 160 2.36 -14.34 8.47
N TYR A 161 2.97 -13.26 8.98
CA TYR A 161 3.24 -13.14 10.41
C TYR A 161 1.94 -13.11 11.23
N HIS A 162 0.89 -12.45 10.73
CA HIS A 162 -0.41 -12.42 11.40
C HIS A 162 -1.02 -13.81 11.46
N SER A 163 -1.05 -14.55 10.34
CA SER A 163 -1.55 -15.92 10.29
C SER A 163 -0.79 -16.85 11.26
N LEU A 164 0.55 -16.82 11.23
CA LEU A 164 1.39 -17.63 12.11
C LEU A 164 1.18 -17.32 13.60
N ILE A 165 0.97 -16.05 13.96
CA ILE A 165 0.68 -15.65 15.34
C ILE A 165 -0.76 -16.01 15.73
N HIS A 166 -1.69 -15.87 14.80
CA HIS A 166 -3.11 -16.09 15.03
C HIS A 166 -3.46 -17.58 15.24
N GLU A 167 -2.69 -18.49 14.65
CA GLU A 167 -2.77 -19.92 14.97
C GLU A 167 -2.43 -20.22 16.44
N ASN A 168 -1.52 -19.45 17.03
CA ASN A 168 -1.11 -19.59 18.43
C ASN A 168 -2.05 -18.87 19.43
N LEU A 169 -3.08 -18.16 18.95
CA LEU A 169 -4.01 -17.38 19.77
C LEU A 169 -5.30 -18.15 20.11
N SER A 170 -5.69 -18.08 21.39
CA SER A 170 -7.02 -18.50 21.85
C SER A 170 -8.13 -17.65 21.23
N CYS A 171 -9.33 -18.24 21.06
CA CYS A 171 -10.44 -17.64 20.32
C CYS A 171 -10.84 -16.23 20.83
N GLU A 172 -10.81 -16.02 22.15
CA GLU A 172 -11.15 -14.73 22.76
C GLU A 172 -10.13 -13.63 22.45
N ARG A 173 -8.84 -13.99 22.33
CA ARG A 173 -7.77 -13.01 22.16
C ARG A 173 -7.52 -12.61 20.71
N ARG A 174 -8.00 -13.41 19.76
CA ARG A 174 -7.96 -13.09 18.31
C ARG A 174 -8.59 -11.74 17.99
N LYS A 175 -9.60 -11.32 18.77
CA LYS A 175 -10.29 -10.03 18.63
C LYS A 175 -9.36 -8.82 18.85
N TYR A 176 -8.30 -8.95 19.64
CA TYR A 176 -7.37 -7.85 19.93
C TYR A 176 -6.35 -7.63 18.80
N LEU A 177 -5.99 -8.67 18.06
CA LEU A 177 -5.03 -8.58 16.94
C LEU A 177 -5.78 -8.33 15.61
N ASN A 178 -6.45 -7.18 15.50
CA ASN A 178 -7.22 -6.85 14.30
C ASN A 178 -6.30 -6.56 13.10
N PHE A 179 -6.44 -7.37 12.04
CA PHE A 179 -5.66 -7.22 10.82
C PHE A 179 -5.88 -5.86 10.14
N GLU A 180 -7.10 -5.31 10.15
CA GLU A 180 -7.41 -4.01 9.55
C GLU A 180 -6.60 -2.85 10.19
N ARG A 181 -6.34 -2.96 11.49
CA ARG A 181 -5.51 -1.99 12.21
C ARG A 181 -4.05 -2.07 11.77
N LEU A 182 -3.52 -3.29 11.65
CA LEU A 182 -2.17 -3.53 11.13
C LEU A 182 -2.04 -3.00 9.69
N GLU A 183 -3.04 -3.22 8.83
CA GLU A 183 -3.05 -2.66 7.48
C GLU A 183 -3.00 -1.13 7.47
N THR A 184 -3.77 -0.49 8.36
CA THR A 184 -3.83 0.96 8.46
C THR A 184 -2.50 1.54 8.92
N GLN A 185 -1.85 0.89 9.90
CA GLN A 185 -0.50 1.25 10.35
C GLN A 185 0.52 1.11 9.22
N LEU A 186 0.44 0.03 8.44
CA LEU A 186 1.32 -0.19 7.29
C LEU A 186 1.15 0.89 6.22
N LYS A 187 -0.10 1.21 5.85
CA LYS A 187 -0.42 2.28 4.87
C LYS A 187 0.14 3.63 5.34
N ALA A 188 0.02 3.95 6.63
CA ALA A 188 0.57 5.17 7.22
C ALA A 188 2.11 5.21 7.13
N CYS A 189 2.79 4.09 7.39
CA CYS A 189 4.24 3.99 7.26
C CYS A 189 4.68 4.15 5.79
N GLN A 190 4.02 3.48 4.85
CA GLN A 190 4.36 3.55 3.43
C GLN A 190 4.24 4.97 2.84
N CYS A 191 3.38 5.82 3.42
CA CYS A 191 3.28 7.24 3.08
C CYS A 191 4.54 8.07 3.41
N ARG A 192 5.53 7.54 4.13
CA ARG A 192 6.80 8.21 4.43
C ARG A 192 7.97 7.51 3.74
N ILE A 193 8.76 8.27 2.97
CA ILE A 193 9.91 7.73 2.22
C ILE A 193 10.94 7.00 3.08
N MET A 194 11.04 7.35 4.36
CA MET A 194 12.00 6.75 5.29
C MET A 194 11.84 5.23 5.40
N PHE A 195 10.60 4.71 5.32
CA PHE A 195 10.32 3.28 5.44
C PHE A 195 10.60 2.51 4.15
N SER A 196 10.77 3.19 3.01
CA SER A 196 11.24 2.56 1.77
C SER A 196 12.67 2.03 1.87
N LYS A 197 13.44 2.47 2.88
CA LYS A 197 14.78 1.95 3.21
C LYS A 197 14.75 0.72 4.11
N ALA A 198 13.62 0.46 4.78
CA ALA A 198 13.48 -0.72 5.63
C ALA A 198 13.31 -1.96 4.76
N LYS A 199 13.77 -3.10 5.27
CA LYS A 199 13.37 -4.40 4.73
C LYS A 199 11.87 -4.59 4.94
N PRO A 200 11.10 -5.03 3.93
CA PRO A 200 9.67 -5.35 4.08
C PRO A 200 9.35 -6.26 5.27
N SER A 201 10.15 -7.31 5.50
CA SER A 201 10.06 -8.22 6.65
C SER A 201 10.22 -7.48 7.98
N VAL A 202 11.27 -6.66 8.09
CA VAL A 202 11.56 -5.87 9.30
C VAL A 202 10.46 -4.86 9.58
N LEU A 203 9.93 -4.19 8.56
CA LEU A 203 8.83 -3.24 8.71
C LEU A 203 7.55 -3.93 9.21
N ALA A 204 7.20 -5.06 8.60
CA ALA A 204 6.02 -5.84 9.00
C ALA A 204 6.14 -6.36 10.44
N LEU A 205 7.31 -6.92 10.80
CA LEU A 205 7.56 -7.41 12.16
C LEU A 205 7.57 -6.27 13.19
N SER A 206 8.08 -5.09 12.82
CA SER A 206 8.08 -3.90 13.69
C SER A 206 6.66 -3.43 14.02
N ILE A 207 5.78 -3.40 13.02
CA ILE A 207 4.36 -3.05 13.20
C ILE A 207 3.67 -4.08 14.09
N MET A 208 3.91 -5.36 13.84
CA MET A 208 3.36 -6.46 14.62
C MET A 208 3.81 -6.43 16.08
N ALA A 209 5.10 -6.23 16.32
CA ALA A 209 5.68 -6.12 17.65
C ALA A 209 5.04 -4.97 18.46
N LEU A 210 4.84 -3.81 17.81
CA LEU A 210 4.17 -2.66 18.45
C LEU A 210 2.74 -2.96 18.82
N GLU A 211 1.96 -3.59 17.94
CA GLU A 211 0.56 -3.92 18.25
C GLU A 211 0.48 -4.95 19.39
N ILE A 212 1.37 -5.95 19.42
CA ILE A 212 1.45 -6.93 20.53
C ILE A 212 1.78 -6.25 21.86
N GLU A 213 2.73 -5.29 21.86
CA GLU A 213 3.09 -4.50 23.04
C GLU A 213 1.95 -3.58 23.49
N GLU A 214 1.25 -2.91 22.56
CA GLU A 214 0.12 -2.02 22.84
C GLU A 214 -1.06 -2.80 23.47
N GLN A 215 -1.36 -3.99 22.95
CA GLN A 215 -2.43 -4.86 23.46
C GLN A 215 -2.00 -5.72 24.66
N LYS A 216 -0.75 -5.60 25.14
CA LYS A 216 -0.17 -6.35 26.26
C LYS A 216 -0.28 -7.88 26.12
N LEU A 217 -0.11 -8.38 24.90
CA LEU A 217 -0.21 -9.81 24.58
C LEU A 217 1.13 -10.54 24.84
N LEU A 218 1.54 -10.63 26.11
CA LEU A 218 2.84 -11.18 26.52
C LEU A 218 3.07 -12.64 26.08
N GLU A 219 2.02 -13.43 25.91
CA GLU A 219 2.13 -14.82 25.43
C GLU A 219 2.64 -14.93 23.99
N LEU A 220 2.59 -13.84 23.21
CA LEU A 220 3.03 -13.80 21.82
C LEU A 220 4.50 -13.41 21.66
N THR A 221 5.20 -13.07 22.76
CA THR A 221 6.60 -12.68 22.68
C THR A 221 7.48 -13.82 22.16
N GLU A 222 7.21 -15.05 22.59
CA GLU A 222 7.94 -16.24 22.10
C GLU A 222 7.72 -16.48 20.60
N ALA A 223 6.48 -16.32 20.12
CA ALA A 223 6.15 -16.43 18.70
C ALA A 223 6.82 -15.32 17.88
N LEU A 224 6.86 -14.09 18.40
CA LEU A 224 7.54 -12.96 17.77
C LEU A 224 9.06 -13.19 17.70
N GLU A 225 9.69 -13.68 18.78
CA GLU A 225 11.11 -14.03 18.82
C GLU A 225 11.44 -15.15 17.83
N PHE A 226 10.56 -16.17 17.71
CA PHE A 226 10.69 -17.21 16.71
C PHE A 226 10.65 -16.64 15.28
N LEU A 227 9.69 -15.77 14.97
CA LEU A 227 9.59 -15.11 13.65
C LEU A 227 10.80 -14.22 13.38
N GLN A 228 11.31 -13.52 14.39
CA GLN A 228 12.52 -12.70 14.30
C GLN A 228 13.74 -13.55 13.95
N LEU A 229 13.91 -14.67 14.64
CA LEU A 229 15.00 -15.62 14.41
C LEU A 229 14.90 -16.25 13.01
N HIS A 230 13.72 -16.74 12.63
CA HIS A 230 13.46 -17.33 11.31
C HIS A 230 13.74 -16.34 10.18
N SER A 231 13.33 -15.08 10.36
CA SER A 231 13.54 -14.00 9.40
C SER A 231 14.96 -13.43 9.42
N LYS A 232 15.84 -13.91 10.32
CA LYS A 232 17.23 -13.44 10.49
C LYS A 232 17.33 -11.93 10.72
N ILE A 233 16.43 -11.38 11.55
CA ILE A 233 16.36 -9.95 11.84
C ILE A 233 17.16 -9.65 13.13
N ASN A 234 18.14 -8.77 13.04
CA ASN A 234 18.92 -8.34 14.20
C ASN A 234 18.03 -7.57 15.19
N ASN A 235 18.23 -7.81 16.49
CA ASN A 235 17.48 -7.13 17.53
C ASN A 235 17.64 -5.60 17.46
N ARG A 236 18.85 -5.10 17.21
CA ARG A 236 19.13 -3.66 17.07
C ARG A 236 18.39 -3.02 15.90
N ASP A 237 18.28 -3.75 14.78
CA ASP A 237 17.57 -3.27 13.60
C ASP A 237 16.06 -3.23 13.88
N LEU A 238 15.53 -4.28 14.52
CA LEU A 238 14.11 -4.34 14.91
C LEU A 238 13.75 -3.19 15.86
N THR A 239 14.52 -2.98 16.94
CA THR A 239 14.25 -1.90 17.89
C THR A 239 14.29 -0.53 17.23
N PHE A 240 15.27 -0.29 16.36
CA PHE A 240 15.40 0.97 15.63
C PHE A 240 14.18 1.24 14.73
N TRP A 241 13.78 0.26 13.90
CA TRP A 241 12.62 0.45 13.02
C TRP A 241 11.31 0.52 13.80
N LYS A 242 11.19 -0.23 14.90
CA LYS A 242 10.05 -0.17 15.81
C LYS A 242 9.85 1.24 16.40
N GLU A 243 10.92 1.87 16.89
CA GLU A 243 10.87 3.26 17.39
C GLU A 243 10.44 4.25 16.30
N LEU A 244 10.94 4.09 15.07
CA LEU A 244 10.55 4.93 13.95
C LEU A 244 9.09 4.74 13.56
N VAL A 245 8.57 3.51 13.55
CA VAL A 245 7.15 3.22 13.32
C VAL A 245 6.30 3.89 14.40
N LEU A 246 6.65 3.74 15.68
CA LEU A 246 5.94 4.38 16.79
C LEU A 246 5.89 5.90 16.62
N LYS A 247 7.01 6.52 16.27
CA LYS A 247 7.07 7.97 15.98
C LYS A 247 6.17 8.35 14.80
N CYS A 248 6.20 7.58 13.72
CA CYS A 248 5.34 7.84 12.57
C CYS A 248 3.85 7.73 12.90
N LEU A 249 3.44 6.71 13.65
CA LEU A 249 2.04 6.47 14.03
C LEU A 249 1.52 7.51 15.02
N THR A 250 2.36 7.97 15.96
CA THR A 250 2.00 9.07 16.86
C THR A 250 1.84 10.39 16.11
N GLU A 251 2.73 10.70 15.16
CA GLU A 251 2.59 11.85 14.27
C GLU A 251 1.35 11.76 13.38
N TYR A 252 1.06 10.58 12.84
CA TYR A 252 -0.10 10.32 11.97
C TYR A 252 -1.42 10.47 12.72
N SER A 253 -1.46 10.06 14.00
CA SER A 253 -2.61 10.22 14.89
C SER A 253 -2.80 11.67 15.34
N SER A 254 -1.70 12.44 15.40
CA SER A 254 -1.74 13.87 15.72
C SER A 254 -2.38 14.69 14.59
N SER A 255 -3.07 15.78 14.93
CA SER A 255 -3.69 16.72 13.98
C SER A 255 -2.70 17.46 13.06
N LYS A 256 -1.38 17.22 13.18
CA LYS A 256 -0.34 17.81 12.35
C LYS A 256 -0.19 17.14 10.98
N CYS A 257 -0.72 15.93 10.80
CA CYS A 257 -0.75 15.28 9.50
C CYS A 257 -2.03 15.68 8.75
N SER A 258 -1.91 16.23 7.54
CA SER A 258 -3.03 16.34 6.62
C SER A 258 -3.55 14.93 6.34
N LYS A 259 -4.58 14.51 7.08
CA LYS A 259 -5.28 13.24 6.82
C LYS A 259 -5.71 13.26 5.35
N PRO A 260 -5.52 12.16 4.58
CA PRO A 260 -6.07 12.10 3.24
C PRO A 260 -7.56 12.42 3.36
N ASN A 261 -7.98 13.45 2.63
CA ASN A 261 -9.31 13.99 2.74
C ASN A 261 -10.30 12.89 2.36
N VAL A 262 -10.98 12.30 3.33
CA VAL A 262 -12.02 11.27 3.12
C VAL A 262 -13.27 11.88 2.45
N GLN A 263 -13.20 13.12 1.96
CA GLN A 263 -14.18 13.64 1.03
C GLN A 263 -14.24 12.69 -0.17
N LYS A 264 -15.31 11.89 -0.20
CA LYS A 264 -15.80 11.21 -1.40
C LYS A 264 -15.61 12.16 -2.56
N LEU A 265 -14.80 11.78 -3.54
CA LEU A 265 -14.62 12.54 -4.77
C LEU A 265 -16.01 12.90 -5.29
N LYS A 266 -16.42 14.15 -5.11
CA LYS A 266 -17.68 14.64 -5.65
C LYS A 266 -17.44 14.77 -7.14
N TRP A 267 -18.16 13.98 -7.93
CA TRP A 267 -18.19 14.13 -9.37
C TRP A 267 -18.76 15.52 -9.71
N ILE A 268 -17.88 16.51 -9.88
CA ILE A 268 -18.25 17.78 -10.48
C ILE A 268 -18.30 17.52 -11.98
N VAL A 269 -19.50 17.21 -12.46
CA VAL A 269 -19.79 17.07 -13.88
C VAL A 269 -19.41 18.39 -14.55
N SER A 270 -18.57 18.36 -15.60
CA SER A 270 -18.20 19.57 -16.33
C SER A 270 -19.47 20.28 -16.81
N GLY A 271 -19.46 21.62 -16.89
CA GLY A 271 -20.64 22.37 -17.35
C GLY A 271 -21.15 21.92 -18.74
N ARG A 272 -20.28 21.34 -19.58
CA ARG A 272 -20.64 20.73 -20.87
C ARG A 272 -21.37 19.40 -20.69
N THR A 273 -20.83 18.51 -19.85
CA THR A 273 -21.43 17.21 -19.54
C THR A 273 -22.76 17.37 -18.80
N ALA A 274 -22.88 18.36 -17.90
CA ALA A 274 -24.12 18.65 -17.18
C ALA A 274 -25.23 19.15 -18.10
N ARG A 275 -24.89 19.83 -19.20
CA ARG A 275 -25.84 20.26 -20.24
C ARG A 275 -26.30 19.08 -21.11
N GLN A 276 -25.42 18.12 -21.39
CA GLN A 276 -25.78 16.91 -22.16
C GLN A 276 -26.63 15.91 -21.36
N LEU A 277 -26.41 15.80 -20.04
CA LEU A 277 -27.16 14.90 -19.16
C LEU A 277 -28.62 15.33 -18.90
N LYS A 278 -28.99 16.59 -19.18
CA LYS A 278 -30.36 17.08 -18.90
C LYS A 278 -31.45 16.47 -19.78
N HIS A 279 -31.11 15.79 -20.88
CA HIS A 279 -32.11 15.35 -21.87
C HIS A 279 -32.70 13.95 -21.65
N SER A 280 -32.28 13.18 -20.63
CA SER A 280 -32.79 11.82 -20.40
C SER A 280 -33.94 11.70 -19.38
N TYR A 281 -34.35 12.77 -18.70
CA TYR A 281 -35.43 12.72 -17.70
C TYR A 281 -36.82 12.43 -18.28
N TYR A 282 -37.04 12.66 -19.58
CA TYR A 282 -38.33 12.43 -20.22
C TYR A 282 -38.55 10.98 -20.74
N ARG A 283 -37.59 10.07 -20.52
CA ARG A 283 -37.70 8.65 -20.95
C ARG A 283 -37.76 7.64 -19.81
N ILE A 284 -38.03 8.09 -18.58
CA ILE A 284 -38.37 7.15 -17.51
C ILE A 284 -39.82 6.75 -17.75
N THR A 285 -40.03 5.57 -18.33
CA THR A 285 -41.35 4.93 -18.32
C THR A 285 -41.73 4.71 -16.85
N HIS A 286 -42.72 5.44 -16.36
CA HIS A 286 -43.26 5.22 -15.02
C HIS A 286 -43.75 3.77 -14.95
N LEU A 287 -43.12 2.96 -14.10
CA LEU A 287 -43.61 1.62 -13.79
C LEU A 287 -44.99 1.77 -13.13
N PRO A 288 -45.99 0.96 -13.52
CA PRO A 288 -47.31 1.05 -12.92
C PRO A 288 -47.25 0.66 -11.44
N THR A 289 -47.93 1.45 -10.60
CA THR A 289 -48.06 1.20 -9.17
C THR A 289 -48.88 -0.07 -8.95
N ILE A 290 -48.32 -1.06 -8.23
CA ILE A 290 -49.04 -2.26 -7.84
C ILE A 290 -50.02 -1.87 -6.72
N PRO A 291 -51.35 -2.03 -6.91
CA PRO A 291 -52.30 -1.74 -5.84
C PRO A 291 -52.22 -2.84 -4.78
N GLU A 292 -51.96 -2.47 -3.53
CA GLU A 292 -52.15 -3.38 -2.41
C GLU A 292 -53.65 -3.53 -2.17
N THR A 293 -54.19 -4.70 -2.52
CA THR A 293 -55.56 -5.06 -2.17
C THR A 293 -55.61 -5.37 -0.68
N SER A 294 -56.18 -4.46 0.10
CA SER A 294 -56.62 -4.74 1.46
C SER A 294 -57.92 -5.56 1.40
N SER A 295 -57.79 -6.88 1.50
CA SER A 295 -58.84 -7.82 1.92
C SER A 295 -58.18 -9.10 2.44
#